data_AF-A0A8T2R7T2-F1
#
_entry.id   AF-A0A8T2R7T2-F1
#
_cell.length_a   1.000
_cell.length_b   1.000
_cell.length_c   1.000
_cell.angle_alpha   90.00
_cell.angle_beta   90.00
_cell.angle_gamma   90.00
#
_symmetry.space_group_name_H-M   'P 1'
#
loop_
_entity.id
_entity.type
_entity.pdbx_description
1 polymer ?
#
loop_
_entity_poly.entity_id
_entity_poly.type
_entity_poly.pdbx_seq_one_letter_code
_entity_poly.pdbx_strand_id
1 'polypeptide(L)'
;MDDIHVSRKLPTTTGPSGIPVIDVMGYTLELLKVISGFDCWDSKLDSMSFRKSIIDGLLQNHVIELCLELLKRLGPPELIYRAMQHSNPGEGSVQTAIDHAEHFLRMTRVTLPYRGFRRDLVSIIGNAAYGSQTVQDAVRSQGGLFLLLQQCVVDEENPFLKEWGLWAVRNLVHDNTENAKEIGTLQLRGSFTPVELAEKGYKVEMDVALGRPKLINLSPGC
;
A
#
# COMPACT_ATOMS: atom_id res chain seq x y z
N MET A 1 -15.18 -16.24 32.25
CA MET A 1 -14.75 -16.53 30.87
C MET A 1 -14.69 -15.17 30.24
N ASP A 2 -13.56 -14.52 30.47
CA ASP A 2 -13.45 -13.07 30.32
C ASP A 2 -13.04 -12.78 28.88
N ASP A 3 -13.87 -12.00 28.19
CA ASP A 3 -13.61 -11.46 26.87
C ASP A 3 -12.36 -10.57 26.92
N ILE A 4 -11.23 -11.11 26.46
CA ILE A 4 -10.01 -10.33 26.26
C ILE A 4 -10.18 -9.54 24.96
N HIS A 5 -10.87 -8.41 25.07
CA HIS A 5 -10.84 -7.29 24.12
C HIS A 5 -9.49 -6.55 24.22
N VAL A 6 -8.38 -7.27 24.02
CA VAL A 6 -7.06 -6.64 23.89
C VAL A 6 -6.81 -6.38 22.42
N SER A 7 -7.06 -5.12 22.02
CA SER A 7 -6.47 -4.55 20.80
C SER A 7 -4.95 -4.70 20.90
N ARG A 8 -4.40 -5.77 20.32
CA ARG A 8 -2.95 -6.02 20.30
C ARG A 8 -2.31 -4.93 19.45
N LYS A 9 -1.72 -3.91 20.08
CA LYS A 9 -0.89 -2.94 19.37
C LYS A 9 0.26 -3.67 18.71
N LEU A 10 0.44 -3.47 17.40
CA LEU A 10 1.55 -4.05 16.65
C LEU A 10 2.86 -3.48 17.19
N PRO A 11 3.93 -4.31 17.29
CA PRO A 11 5.23 -3.80 17.66
C PRO A 11 5.71 -2.76 16.64
N THR A 12 6.24 -1.65 17.13
CA THR A 12 6.79 -0.58 16.30
C THR A 12 8.17 -0.96 15.77
N THR A 13 8.48 -0.64 14.51
CA THR A 13 9.82 -0.89 13.93
C THR A 13 10.93 -0.03 14.54
N THR A 14 10.61 1.01 15.32
CA THR A 14 11.58 1.90 15.96
C THR A 14 12.15 1.31 17.25
N GLY A 15 12.61 0.05 17.18
CA GLY A 15 13.21 -0.69 18.29
C GLY A 15 12.86 -2.19 18.26
N PRO A 16 13.61 -3.05 18.98
CA PRO A 16 13.30 -4.46 19.08
C PRO A 16 11.94 -4.67 19.74
N SER A 17 11.08 -5.45 19.08
CA SER A 17 9.77 -5.88 19.57
C SER A 17 9.85 -6.83 20.77
N GLY A 18 11.03 -7.40 21.03
CA GLY A 18 11.24 -8.45 22.02
C GLY A 18 10.85 -9.84 21.52
N ILE A 19 10.43 -9.95 20.26
CA ILE A 19 10.11 -11.22 19.59
C ILE A 19 11.15 -11.43 18.47
N PRO A 20 12.15 -12.33 18.66
CA PRO A 20 13.30 -12.42 17.77
C PRO A 20 12.95 -12.61 16.29
N VAL A 21 11.93 -13.41 15.98
CA VAL A 21 11.51 -13.64 14.60
C VAL A 21 10.93 -12.39 13.92
N ILE A 22 10.19 -11.56 14.66
CA ILE A 22 9.64 -10.30 14.16
C ILE A 22 10.77 -9.30 13.97
N ASP A 23 11.73 -9.25 14.90
CA ASP A 23 12.87 -8.35 14.85
C ASP A 23 13.77 -8.66 13.65
N VAL A 24 14.12 -9.94 13.45
CA VAL A 24 14.91 -10.37 12.28
C VAL A 24 14.19 -10.01 10.98
N MET A 25 12.88 -10.23 10.90
CA MET A 25 12.10 -9.87 9.72
C MET A 25 12.09 -8.36 9.48
N GLY A 26 11.86 -7.56 10.51
CA GLY A 26 11.87 -6.10 10.43
C GLY A 26 13.22 -5.56 9.98
N TYR A 27 14.32 -6.02 10.58
CA TYR A 27 15.66 -5.62 10.15
C TYR A 27 15.98 -6.07 8.73
N THR A 28 15.53 -7.25 8.32
CA THR A 28 15.74 -7.75 6.96
C THR A 28 15.06 -6.86 5.94
N LEU A 29 13.79 -6.50 6.15
CA LEU A 29 13.06 -5.62 5.22
C LEU A 29 13.62 -4.19 5.23
N GLU A 30 14.07 -3.69 6.38
CA GLU A 30 14.74 -2.39 6.46
C GLU A 30 16.05 -2.38 5.64
N LEU A 31 16.87 -3.41 5.77
CA LEU A 31 18.10 -3.56 4.97
C LEU A 31 17.79 -3.68 3.48
N LEU A 32 16.79 -4.48 3.09
CA LEU A 32 16.35 -4.60 1.70
C LEU A 32 15.88 -3.26 1.12
N LYS A 33 15.17 -2.45 1.91
CA LYS A 33 14.75 -1.10 1.54
C LYS A 33 15.96 -0.18 1.31
N VAL A 34 16.95 -0.23 2.20
CA VAL A 34 18.17 0.57 2.09
C VAL A 34 18.97 0.20 0.83
N ILE A 35 19.22 -1.09 0.59
CA ILE A 35 20.02 -1.51 -0.57
C ILE A 35 19.29 -1.29 -1.91
N SER A 36 17.96 -1.43 -1.95
CA SER A 36 17.18 -1.18 -3.16
C SER A 36 17.13 0.30 -3.52
N GLY A 37 17.24 1.20 -2.54
CA GLY A 37 17.31 2.65 -2.72
C GLY A 37 18.74 3.19 -2.76
N PHE A 38 19.76 2.32 -2.79
CA PHE A 38 21.15 2.74 -2.71
C PHE A 38 21.59 3.39 -4.03
N ASP A 39 21.80 4.70 -3.99
CA ASP A 39 22.47 5.46 -5.04
C ASP A 39 23.82 5.89 -4.46
N CYS A 40 24.93 5.39 -5.01
CA CYS A 40 26.23 5.78 -4.50
C CYS A 40 26.53 7.22 -4.97
N TRP A 41 26.83 8.11 -4.02
CA TRP A 41 27.26 9.50 -4.27
C TRP A 41 28.74 9.58 -4.67
N ASP A 42 29.48 8.48 -4.55
CA ASP A 42 30.92 8.49 -4.83
C ASP A 42 31.20 8.33 -6.32
N SER A 43 31.64 9.44 -6.94
CA SER A 43 32.11 9.54 -8.32
C SER A 43 33.21 8.54 -8.74
N LYS A 44 33.84 7.83 -7.79
CA LYS A 44 34.91 6.86 -8.06
C LYS A 44 34.43 5.42 -8.26
N LEU A 45 33.23 5.07 -7.78
CA LEU A 45 32.59 3.81 -8.14
C LEU A 45 31.68 4.06 -9.35
N ASP A 46 31.62 3.09 -10.26
CA ASP A 46 30.52 3.04 -11.22
C ASP A 46 29.22 2.72 -10.47
N SER A 47 28.64 3.75 -9.87
CA SER A 47 27.40 3.75 -9.09
C SER A 47 26.30 3.01 -9.82
N MET A 48 26.23 3.23 -11.14
CA MET A 48 25.21 2.67 -12.00
C MET A 48 25.39 1.16 -12.16
N SER A 49 26.62 0.67 -12.35
CA SER A 49 26.91 -0.77 -12.41
C SER A 49 26.66 -1.47 -11.08
N PHE A 50 27.02 -0.86 -9.94
CA PHE A 50 26.81 -1.51 -8.63
C PHE A 50 25.33 -1.60 -8.27
N ARG A 51 24.58 -0.50 -8.43
CA ARG A 51 23.12 -0.49 -8.23
C ARG A 51 22.45 -1.51 -9.12
N LYS A 52 22.82 -1.55 -10.41
CA LYS A 52 22.28 -2.53 -11.35
C LYS A 52 22.52 -3.97 -10.85
N SER A 53 23.72 -4.29 -10.37
CA SER A 53 24.01 -5.61 -9.81
C SER A 53 23.15 -5.95 -8.59
N ILE A 54 22.86 -4.98 -7.72
CA ILE A 54 21.95 -5.20 -6.58
C ILE A 54 20.55 -5.52 -7.09
N ILE A 55 20.02 -4.70 -8.00
CA ILE A 55 18.65 -4.88 -8.52
C ILE A 55 18.52 -6.19 -9.30
N ASP A 56 19.52 -6.54 -10.13
CA ASP A 56 19.58 -7.83 -10.81
C ASP A 56 19.59 -8.98 -9.80
N GLY A 57 20.33 -8.85 -8.70
CA GLY A 57 20.33 -9.82 -7.60
C GLY A 57 18.95 -9.95 -6.93
N LEU A 58 18.27 -8.85 -6.66
CA LEU A 58 16.92 -8.88 -6.08
C LEU A 58 15.91 -9.58 -7.00
N LEU A 59 15.99 -9.34 -8.31
CA LEU A 59 15.16 -10.01 -9.31
C LEU A 59 15.48 -11.50 -9.44
N GLN A 60 16.76 -11.86 -9.56
CA GLN A 60 17.20 -13.25 -9.67
C GLN A 60 16.80 -14.10 -8.45
N ASN A 61 16.73 -13.48 -7.27
CA ASN A 61 16.32 -14.14 -6.03
C ASN A 61 14.81 -14.00 -5.74
N HIS A 62 14.02 -13.53 -6.71
CA HIS A 62 12.57 -13.38 -6.61
C HIS A 62 12.09 -12.51 -5.43
N VAL A 63 12.91 -11.54 -5.00
CA VAL A 63 12.58 -10.70 -3.85
C VAL A 63 11.40 -9.77 -4.18
N ILE A 64 11.36 -9.25 -5.41
CA ILE A 64 10.28 -8.36 -5.87
C ILE A 64 8.95 -9.11 -5.96
N GLU A 65 8.98 -10.31 -6.55
CA GLU A 65 7.88 -11.26 -6.64
C GLU A 65 7.36 -11.62 -5.24
N LEU A 66 8.26 -11.93 -4.30
CA LEU A 66 7.90 -12.22 -2.93
C LEU A 66 7.24 -11.02 -2.25
N CYS A 67 7.76 -9.80 -2.42
CA CYS A 67 7.14 -8.59 -1.88
C CYS A 67 5.73 -8.38 -2.44
N LEU A 68 5.53 -8.58 -3.75
CA LEU A 68 4.22 -8.50 -4.39
C LEU A 68 3.27 -9.57 -3.86
N GLU A 69 3.71 -10.81 -3.74
CA GLU A 69 2.90 -11.92 -3.23
C GLU A 69 2.50 -11.71 -1.77
N LEU A 70 3.43 -11.27 -0.92
CA LEU A 70 3.12 -10.90 0.45
C LEU A 70 2.10 -9.76 0.49
N LEU A 71 2.28 -8.72 -0.33
CA LEU A 71 1.36 -7.59 -0.40
C LEU A 71 -0.05 -8.02 -0.89
N LYS A 72 -0.14 -8.96 -1.84
CA LYS A 72 -1.42 -9.57 -2.27
C LYS A 72 -2.09 -10.31 -1.11
N ARG A 73 -1.33 -11.10 -0.34
CA ARG A 73 -1.84 -11.84 0.82
C ARG A 73 -2.33 -10.94 1.95
N LEU A 74 -1.71 -9.76 2.11
CA LEU A 74 -2.20 -8.75 3.06
C LEU A 74 -3.55 -8.15 2.65
N GLY A 75 -3.98 -8.33 1.40
CA GLY A 75 -5.15 -7.68 0.85
C GLY A 75 -4.99 -6.15 0.74
N PRO A 76 -6.05 -5.44 0.32
CA PRO A 76 -6.01 -3.98 0.21
C PRO A 76 -5.90 -3.31 1.60
N PRO A 77 -5.38 -2.07 1.68
CA PRO A 77 -5.47 -1.28 2.90
C PRO A 77 -6.92 -1.07 3.34
N GLU A 78 -7.10 -0.83 4.63
CA GLU A 78 -8.42 -0.72 5.27
C GLU A 78 -9.37 0.25 4.53
N LEU A 79 -8.90 1.46 4.24
CA LEU A 79 -9.72 2.47 3.55
C LEU A 79 -10.22 1.98 2.17
N ILE A 80 -9.38 1.25 1.45
CA ILE A 80 -9.73 0.67 0.15
C ILE A 80 -10.70 -0.49 0.31
N TYR A 81 -10.47 -1.35 1.31
CA TYR A 81 -11.35 -2.48 1.60
C TYR A 81 -12.78 -2.01 1.89
N ARG A 82 -12.95 -1.01 2.77
CA ARG A 82 -14.26 -0.40 3.05
C ARG A 82 -14.89 0.18 1.79
N ALA A 83 -14.13 0.94 0.99
CA ALA A 83 -14.64 1.52 -0.25
C ALA A 83 -15.15 0.46 -1.25
N MET A 84 -14.50 -0.70 -1.32
CA MET A 84 -14.93 -1.81 -2.18
C MET A 84 -16.27 -2.40 -1.75
N GLN A 85 -16.52 -2.55 -0.44
CA GLN A 85 -17.78 -3.09 0.06
C GLN A 85 -18.98 -2.17 -0.22
N HIS A 86 -18.81 -0.86 -0.08
CA HIS A 86 -19.87 0.11 -0.38
C HIS A 86 -20.20 0.24 -1.87
N SER A 87 -19.32 -0.24 -2.75
CA SER A 87 -19.53 -0.23 -4.20
C SER A 87 -20.38 -1.40 -4.71
N ASN A 88 -20.65 -2.41 -3.86
CA ASN A 88 -21.35 -3.65 -4.23
C ASN A 88 -22.58 -3.89 -3.31
N PRO A 89 -23.68 -3.13 -3.45
CA PRO A 89 -24.87 -3.32 -2.62
C PRO A 89 -25.71 -4.49 -3.17
N GLY A 90 -25.23 -5.72 -2.96
CA GLY A 90 -25.99 -6.95 -3.19
C GLY A 90 -26.50 -7.56 -1.87
N GLU A 91 -27.82 -7.49 -1.65
CA GLU A 91 -28.66 -8.35 -0.78
C GLU A 91 -28.25 -8.63 0.70
N GLY A 92 -27.40 -7.81 1.30
CA GLY A 92 -27.10 -7.87 2.75
C GLY A 92 -27.41 -6.55 3.46
N SER A 93 -27.78 -6.62 4.75
CA SER A 93 -27.89 -5.41 5.56
C SER A 93 -26.53 -4.69 5.62
N VAL A 94 -26.52 -3.35 5.61
CA VAL A 94 -25.30 -2.52 5.71
C VAL A 94 -24.46 -2.95 6.93
N GLN A 95 -25.11 -3.34 8.02
CA GLN A 95 -24.46 -3.81 9.24
C GLN A 95 -23.68 -5.11 9.02
N THR A 96 -24.25 -6.08 8.30
CA THR A 96 -23.57 -7.37 8.04
C THR A 96 -22.31 -7.22 7.19
N ALA A 97 -22.29 -6.27 6.25
CA ALA A 97 -21.10 -5.95 5.46
C ALA A 97 -20.00 -5.31 6.34
N ILE A 98 -20.39 -4.38 7.21
CA ILE A 98 -19.51 -3.75 8.20
C ILE A 98 -18.92 -4.80 9.14
N ASP A 99 -19.73 -5.69 9.69
CA ASP A 99 -19.28 -6.74 10.62
C ASP A 99 -18.28 -7.69 9.95
N HIS A 100 -18.52 -8.07 8.69
CA HIS A 100 -17.57 -8.87 7.90
C HIS A 100 -16.27 -8.11 7.58
N ALA A 101 -16.35 -6.79 7.34
CA ALA A 101 -15.15 -5.98 7.21
C ALA A 101 -14.35 -5.99 8.49
N GLU A 102 -14.97 -5.61 9.60
CA GLU A 102 -14.31 -5.53 10.90
C GLU A 102 -13.65 -6.87 11.27
N HIS A 103 -14.31 -7.99 10.97
CA HIS A 103 -13.72 -9.31 11.14
C HIS A 103 -12.47 -9.53 10.26
N PHE A 104 -12.57 -9.27 8.95
CA PHE A 104 -11.44 -9.39 8.01
C PHE A 104 -10.25 -8.51 8.43
N LEU A 105 -10.53 -7.29 8.88
CA LEU A 105 -9.53 -6.30 9.25
C LEU A 105 -8.89 -6.61 10.60
N ARG A 106 -9.68 -7.10 11.56
CA ARG A 106 -9.16 -7.64 12.82
C ARG A 106 -8.21 -8.81 12.54
N MET A 107 -8.60 -9.71 11.65
CA MET A 107 -7.76 -10.84 11.25
C MET A 107 -6.48 -10.37 10.52
N THR A 108 -6.58 -9.34 9.68
CA THR A 108 -5.43 -8.72 9.00
C THR A 108 -4.48 -8.04 10.00
N ARG A 109 -5.01 -7.29 10.97
CA ARG A 109 -4.21 -6.67 12.04
C ARG A 109 -3.51 -7.70 12.93
N VAL A 110 -4.14 -8.85 13.16
CA VAL A 110 -3.55 -9.97 13.92
C VAL A 110 -2.47 -10.71 13.13
N THR A 111 -2.49 -10.64 11.79
CA THR A 111 -1.54 -11.33 10.91
C THR A 111 -0.36 -10.46 10.44
N LEU A 112 -0.44 -9.13 10.58
CA LEU A 112 0.69 -8.26 10.31
C LEU A 112 1.84 -8.55 11.31
N PRO A 113 3.07 -8.79 10.84
CA PRO A 113 4.19 -9.07 11.74
C PRO A 113 4.53 -7.90 12.67
N TYR A 114 4.48 -6.68 12.14
CA TYR A 114 4.82 -5.45 12.85
C TYR A 114 4.18 -4.22 12.17
N ARG A 115 4.20 -3.09 12.88
CA ARG A 115 3.67 -1.82 12.39
C ARG A 115 4.57 -1.23 11.30
N GLY A 116 4.05 -1.06 10.08
CA GLY A 116 4.80 -0.60 8.92
C GLY A 116 5.24 -1.70 7.95
N PHE A 117 4.90 -2.96 8.21
CA PHE A 117 5.25 -4.09 7.35
C PHE A 117 4.79 -3.89 5.89
N ARG A 118 3.54 -3.46 5.69
CA ARG A 118 3.00 -3.18 4.34
C ARG A 118 3.79 -2.07 3.65
N ARG A 119 4.10 -0.99 4.37
CA ARG A 119 4.91 0.12 3.86
C ARG A 119 6.28 -0.37 3.41
N ASP A 120 6.95 -1.22 4.20
CA ASP A 120 8.29 -1.68 3.86
C ASP A 120 8.30 -2.48 2.56
N LEU A 121 7.32 -3.37 2.36
CA LEU A 121 7.14 -4.08 1.08
C LEU A 121 6.99 -3.11 -0.10
N VAL A 122 6.13 -2.10 0.03
CA VAL A 122 5.90 -1.08 -1.00
C VAL A 122 7.17 -0.28 -1.29
N SER A 123 7.93 0.07 -0.24
CA SER A 123 9.15 0.86 -0.37
C SER A 123 10.26 0.12 -1.12
N ILE A 124 10.43 -1.18 -0.88
CA ILE A 124 11.41 -2.03 -1.58
C ILE A 124 11.06 -2.09 -3.08
N ILE A 125 9.79 -2.35 -3.41
CA ILE A 125 9.31 -2.39 -4.80
C ILE A 125 9.53 -1.03 -5.47
N GLY A 126 9.14 0.06 -4.81
CA GLY A 126 9.27 1.41 -5.35
C GLY A 126 10.71 1.82 -5.61
N ASN A 127 11.63 1.50 -4.70
CA ASN A 127 13.04 1.79 -4.86
C ASN A 127 13.68 0.97 -6.00
N ALA A 128 13.38 -0.32 -6.06
CA ALA A 128 13.88 -1.21 -7.10
C ALA A 128 13.38 -0.85 -8.51
N ALA A 129 12.18 -0.29 -8.61
CA ALA A 129 11.59 0.14 -9.88
C ALA A 129 12.26 1.39 -10.48
N TYR A 130 12.98 2.19 -9.68
CA TYR A 130 13.59 3.42 -10.18
C TYR A 130 14.67 3.12 -11.22
N GLY A 131 14.46 3.57 -12.46
CA GLY A 131 15.43 3.42 -13.56
C GLY A 131 15.65 1.96 -14.02
N SER A 132 14.80 1.02 -13.63
CA SER A 132 14.93 -0.41 -13.98
C SER A 132 13.70 -0.90 -14.74
N GLN A 133 13.76 -0.88 -16.07
CA GLN A 133 12.66 -1.33 -16.91
C GLN A 133 12.30 -2.81 -16.67
N THR A 134 13.29 -3.65 -16.36
CA THR A 134 13.08 -5.06 -15.99
C THR A 134 12.21 -5.20 -14.75
N VAL A 135 12.47 -4.43 -13.69
CA VAL A 135 11.63 -4.45 -12.47
C VAL A 135 10.25 -3.91 -12.78
N GLN A 136 10.16 -2.79 -13.51
CA GLN A 136 8.89 -2.18 -13.87
C GLN A 136 7.97 -3.15 -14.64
N ASP A 137 8.52 -3.88 -15.61
CA ASP A 137 7.80 -4.86 -16.41
C ASP A 137 7.47 -6.14 -15.61
N ALA A 138 8.36 -6.58 -14.72
CA ALA A 138 8.10 -7.69 -13.81
C ALA A 138 6.95 -7.38 -12.83
N VAL A 139 6.87 -6.14 -12.33
CA VAL A 139 5.76 -5.68 -11.49
C VAL A 139 4.47 -5.62 -12.30
N ARG A 140 4.50 -5.07 -13.52
CA ARG A 140 3.32 -5.00 -14.40
C ARG A 140 2.78 -6.39 -14.75
N SER A 141 3.63 -7.32 -15.18
CA SER A 141 3.22 -8.68 -15.58
C SER A 141 2.52 -9.47 -14.47
N GLN A 142 2.75 -9.10 -13.21
CA GLN A 142 2.12 -9.72 -12.03
C GLN A 142 0.89 -8.97 -11.51
N GLY A 143 0.37 -7.98 -12.26
CA GLY A 143 -0.73 -7.12 -11.84
C GLY A 143 -0.36 -6.15 -10.71
N GLY A 144 0.94 -5.88 -10.54
CA GLY A 144 1.46 -5.08 -9.45
C GLY A 144 1.14 -3.58 -9.57
N LEU A 145 0.84 -3.07 -10.75
CA LEU A 145 0.48 -1.65 -10.94
C LEU A 145 -0.78 -1.29 -10.15
N PHE A 146 -1.86 -2.07 -10.32
CA PHE A 146 -3.11 -1.87 -9.58
C PHE A 146 -2.92 -2.12 -8.08
N LEU A 147 -2.17 -3.16 -7.72
CA LEU A 147 -1.86 -3.47 -6.32
C LEU A 147 -1.16 -2.30 -5.62
N LEU A 148 -0.20 -1.65 -6.28
CA LEU A 148 0.57 -0.53 -5.74
C LEU A 148 -0.27 0.75 -5.66
N LEU A 149 -1.16 0.98 -6.64
CA LEU A 149 -2.13 2.08 -6.60
C LEU A 149 -3.05 2.01 -5.38
N GLN A 150 -3.48 0.82 -4.96
CA GLN A 150 -4.29 0.65 -3.75
C GLN A 150 -3.56 1.11 -2.47
N GLN A 151 -2.23 1.17 -2.49
CA GLN A 151 -1.44 1.60 -1.34
C GLN A 151 -1.32 3.12 -1.23
N CYS A 152 -1.86 3.89 -2.18
CA CYS A 152 -1.81 5.36 -2.19
C CYS A 152 -2.86 6.00 -1.24
N VAL A 153 -3.00 5.44 -0.04
CA VAL A 153 -3.96 5.87 0.98
C VAL A 153 -3.30 6.00 2.34
N VAL A 154 -3.92 6.80 3.21
CA VAL A 154 -3.48 6.92 4.60
C VAL A 154 -3.81 5.61 5.33
N ASP A 155 -2.86 5.13 6.13
CA ASP A 155 -2.97 3.90 6.91
C ASP A 155 -2.24 4.10 8.25
N GLU A 156 -2.98 4.01 9.36
CA GLU A 156 -2.45 4.28 10.70
C GLU A 156 -1.42 3.24 11.16
N GLU A 157 -1.55 1.99 10.70
CA GLU A 157 -0.60 0.92 11.00
C GLU A 157 0.62 0.97 10.09
N ASN A 158 0.58 1.80 9.04
CA ASN A 158 1.65 1.93 8.06
C ASN A 158 1.94 3.42 7.78
N PRO A 159 2.66 4.11 8.69
CA PRO A 159 3.06 5.50 8.47
C PRO A 159 3.73 5.70 7.13
N PHE A 160 3.40 6.78 6.44
CA PHE A 160 3.94 7.11 5.12
C PHE A 160 3.59 6.12 3.99
N LEU A 161 2.63 5.21 4.19
CA LEU A 161 2.23 4.26 3.14
C LEU A 161 1.79 4.99 1.86
N LYS A 162 1.00 6.06 2.00
CA LYS A 162 0.54 6.88 0.88
C LYS A 162 1.72 7.43 0.07
N GLU A 163 2.69 8.02 0.76
CA GLU A 163 3.88 8.63 0.17
C GLU A 163 4.74 7.59 -0.56
N TRP A 164 4.95 6.44 0.08
CA TRP A 164 5.67 5.31 -0.54
C TRP A 164 4.91 4.70 -1.72
N GLY A 165 3.58 4.63 -1.64
CA GLY A 165 2.73 4.21 -2.76
C GLY A 165 2.87 5.14 -3.96
N LEU A 166 2.76 6.45 -3.73
CA LEU A 166 2.94 7.47 -4.79
C LEU A 166 4.35 7.42 -5.38
N TRP A 167 5.37 7.28 -4.54
CA TRP A 167 6.76 7.13 -4.96
C TRP A 167 6.95 5.90 -5.85
N ALA A 168 6.42 4.76 -5.44
CA ALA A 168 6.52 3.52 -6.20
C ALA A 168 5.79 3.62 -7.54
N VAL A 169 4.58 4.17 -7.57
CA VAL A 169 3.82 4.38 -8.81
C VAL A 169 4.57 5.32 -9.76
N ARG A 170 5.12 6.43 -9.26
CA ARG A 170 5.97 7.34 -10.05
C ARG A 170 7.13 6.58 -10.69
N ASN A 171 7.86 5.78 -9.92
CA ASN A 171 9.02 5.04 -10.42
C ASN A 171 8.61 3.92 -11.40
N LEU A 172 7.43 3.33 -11.23
CA LEU A 172 6.90 2.31 -12.13
C LEU A 172 6.53 2.86 -13.51
N VAL A 173 6.11 4.12 -13.61
CA VAL A 173 5.75 4.75 -14.88
C VAL A 173 6.86 5.62 -15.48
N HIS A 174 7.90 5.94 -14.70
CA HIS A 174 9.01 6.76 -15.17
C HIS A 174 9.73 6.06 -16.32
N ASP A 175 9.74 6.72 -17.49
CA ASP A 175 10.28 6.23 -18.75
C ASP A 175 9.71 4.88 -19.22
N ASN A 176 8.53 4.49 -18.72
CA ASN A 176 7.81 3.27 -19.11
C ASN A 176 6.41 3.58 -19.60
N THR A 177 6.29 3.77 -20.92
CA THR A 177 5.03 4.12 -21.56
C THR A 177 3.98 3.01 -21.48
N GLU A 178 4.38 1.74 -21.41
CA GLU A 178 3.45 0.62 -21.31
C GLU A 178 2.77 0.59 -19.93
N ASN A 179 3.54 0.80 -18.86
CA ASN A 179 2.99 0.96 -17.51
C ASN A 179 2.07 2.19 -17.42
N ALA A 180 2.49 3.32 -17.99
CA ALA A 180 1.69 4.54 -18.02
C ALA A 180 0.36 4.35 -18.77
N LYS A 181 0.39 3.65 -19.91
CA LYS A 181 -0.82 3.31 -20.69
C LYS A 181 -1.77 2.43 -19.89
N GLU A 182 -1.26 1.37 -19.25
CA GLU A 182 -2.08 0.46 -18.45
C GLU A 182 -2.80 1.20 -17.31
N ILE A 183 -2.08 2.04 -16.57
CA ILE A 183 -2.69 2.89 -15.53
C ILE A 183 -3.66 3.91 -16.14
N GLY A 184 -3.36 4.45 -17.31
CA GLY A 184 -4.22 5.38 -18.04
C GLY A 184 -5.56 4.78 -18.50
N THR A 185 -5.71 3.45 -18.52
CA THR A 185 -6.99 2.79 -18.80
C THR A 185 -7.94 2.79 -17.61
N LEU A 186 -7.46 3.11 -16.41
CA LEU A 186 -8.28 3.09 -15.20
C LEU A 186 -9.32 4.21 -15.23
N GLN A 187 -10.56 3.84 -14.93
CA GLN A 187 -11.69 4.76 -14.85
C GLN A 187 -12.16 4.91 -13.42
N LEU A 188 -12.55 6.12 -13.07
CA LEU A 188 -13.14 6.42 -11.78
C LEU A 188 -14.54 5.82 -11.71
N ARG A 189 -14.75 4.87 -10.78
CA ARG A 189 -16.04 4.15 -10.63
C ARG A 189 -17.01 4.76 -9.61
N GLY A 190 -16.59 5.77 -8.85
CA GLY A 190 -17.45 6.46 -7.88
C GLY A 190 -16.66 7.14 -6.76
N SER A 191 -17.38 7.79 -5.85
CA SER A 191 -16.83 8.30 -4.59
C SER A 191 -17.31 7.47 -3.41
N PHE A 192 -16.42 7.24 -2.46
CA PHE A 192 -16.74 6.68 -1.15
C PHE A 192 -16.68 7.80 -0.12
N THR A 193 -17.69 7.87 0.75
CA THR A 193 -17.69 8.78 1.91
C THR A 193 -17.24 7.99 3.14
N PRO A 194 -16.06 8.28 3.72
CA PRO A 194 -15.64 7.67 4.97
C PRO A 194 -16.67 7.86 6.09
N VAL A 195 -16.82 6.86 6.96
CA VAL A 195 -17.78 6.89 8.08
C VAL A 195 -17.56 8.12 8.96
N GLU A 196 -16.31 8.48 9.24
CA GLU A 196 -16.00 9.66 10.07
C GLU A 196 -16.50 10.99 9.45
N LEU A 197 -16.58 11.06 8.12
CA LEU A 197 -17.13 12.22 7.42
C LEU A 197 -18.66 12.18 7.46
N ALA A 198 -19.26 11.02 7.24
CA ALA A 198 -20.71 10.84 7.30
C ALA A 198 -21.28 11.16 8.69
N GLU A 199 -20.61 10.72 9.76
CA GLU A 199 -20.97 11.04 11.16
C GLU A 199 -20.92 12.54 11.45
N LYS A 200 -20.01 13.26 10.79
CA LYS A 200 -19.90 14.72 10.87
C LYS A 200 -20.86 15.47 9.94
N GLY A 201 -21.78 14.77 9.28
CA GLY A 201 -22.75 15.34 8.36
C GLY A 201 -22.14 15.72 7.01
N TYR A 202 -21.03 15.12 6.59
CA TYR A 202 -20.40 15.38 5.29
C TYR A 202 -20.58 14.20 4.33
N LYS A 203 -20.75 14.53 3.04
CA LYS A 203 -20.80 13.56 1.94
C LYS A 203 -19.75 13.90 0.90
N VAL A 204 -19.07 12.89 0.36
CA VAL A 204 -18.16 13.04 -0.78
C VAL A 204 -18.91 12.70 -2.06
N GLU A 205 -19.10 13.69 -2.93
CA GLU A 205 -19.64 13.51 -4.28
C GLU A 205 -18.58 13.83 -5.32
N MET A 206 -18.71 13.25 -6.51
CA MET A 206 -17.85 13.60 -7.63
C MET A 206 -18.42 14.80 -8.38
N ASP A 207 -17.63 15.85 -8.51
CA ASP A 207 -17.92 16.91 -9.46
C ASP A 207 -17.65 16.37 -10.88
N VAL A 208 -18.74 16.09 -11.61
CA VAL A 208 -18.69 15.50 -12.96
C VAL A 208 -18.01 16.45 -13.97
N ALA A 209 -18.04 17.76 -13.74
CA ALA A 209 -17.41 18.73 -14.62
C ALA A 209 -15.88 18.78 -14.45
N LEU A 210 -15.39 18.56 -13.23
CA LEU A 210 -13.96 18.64 -12.91
C LEU A 210 -13.28 17.28 -12.73
N GLY A 211 -14.05 16.20 -12.62
CA GLY A 211 -13.54 14.88 -12.24
C GLY A 211 -12.92 14.86 -10.84
N ARG A 212 -13.30 15.81 -9.97
CA ARG A 212 -12.72 15.99 -8.63
C ARG A 212 -13.72 15.63 -7.54
N PRO A 213 -13.29 15.02 -6.44
CA PRO A 213 -14.15 14.81 -5.29
C PRO A 213 -14.46 16.16 -4.62
N LYS A 214 -15.73 16.37 -4.30
CA LYS A 214 -16.28 17.54 -3.60
C LYS A 214 -16.92 17.07 -2.30
N LEU A 215 -16.60 17.79 -1.22
CA LEU A 215 -17.20 17.55 0.09
C LEU A 215 -18.44 18.45 0.24
N ILE A 216 -19.59 17.82 0.49
CA ILE A 216 -20.89 18.49 0.64
C ILE A 216 -21.29 18.38 2.12
N ASN A 217 -21.68 19.50 2.70
CA ASN A 217 -22.24 19.54 4.05
C ASN A 217 -23.75 19.24 3.98
N LEU A 218 -24.17 18.18 4.66
CA LEU A 218 -25.56 17.74 4.79
C LEU A 218 -26.28 18.39 5.98
N SER A 219 -25.57 19.13 6.83
CA SER A 219 -26.12 20.00 7.88
C SER A 219 -26.07 21.47 7.43
N PRO A 220 -27.00 21.93 6.59
CA PRO A 220 -27.06 23.33 6.19
C PRO A 220 -27.61 24.17 7.34
N GLY A 221 -26.74 24.84 8.10
CA GLY A 221 -27.10 25.94 8.99
C GLY A 221 -27.98 25.58 10.20
N CYS A 222 -27.35 25.64 11.38
CA CYS A 222 -27.99 26.26 12.53
C CYS A 222 -27.35 27.64 12.68
#